data_AF-A0A832AX49-F1
#
_entry.id   AF-A0A832AX49-F1
#
_cell.length_a   1.000
_cell.length_b   1.000
_cell.length_c   1.000
_cell.angle_alpha   90.00
_cell.angle_beta   90.00
_cell.angle_gamma   90.00
#
_symmetry.space_group_name_H-M   'P 1'
#
loop_
_entity.id
_entity.type
_entity.pdbx_description
1 polymer ?
#
loop_
_entity_poly.entity_id
_entity_poly.type
_entity_poly.pdbx_seq_one_letter_code
_entity_poly.pdbx_strand_id
1 'polypeptide(L)' 'MRILFVGDIVGDAGRKVAIDKLSYLKDNYAYDISIANIENLAGGFGITKETYDA' A
#
# COMPACT_ATOMS: atom_id res chain seq x y z
N MET A 1 -17.04 2.89 11.67
CA MET A 1 -16.08 3.10 10.56
C MET A 1 -14.74 2.52 10.96
N ARG A 2 -14.21 1.60 10.17
CA ARG A 2 -12.92 0.91 10.36
C ARG A 2 -11.93 1.40 9.32
N ILE A 3 -10.75 1.83 9.78
CA ILE A 3 -9.68 2.32 8.91
C ILE A 3 -8.49 1.36 9.00
N LEU A 4 -8.01 0.90 7.86
CA LEU A 4 -6.74 0.21 7.75
C LEU A 4 -5.63 1.24 7.47
N PHE A 5 -4.65 1.33 8.36
CA PHE A 5 -3.44 2.11 8.12
C PHE A 5 -2.29 1.16 7.77
N VAL A 6 -1.66 1.37 6.63
CA VAL A 6 -0.47 0.66 6.18
C VAL A 6 0.72 1.60 6.36
N GLY A 7 1.76 1.11 7.04
CA GLY A 7 3.03 1.82 7.12
C GLY A 7 3.71 1.93 5.75
N ASP A 8 5.00 2.24 5.76
CA ASP A 8 5.77 2.49 4.55
C ASP A 8 5.72 1.33 3.55
N ILE A 9 5.22 1.62 2.36
CA ILE A 9 5.36 0.77 1.19
C ILE A 9 6.68 1.14 0.51
N VAL A 10 7.65 0.23 0.60
CA VAL A 10 9.02 0.44 0.11
C VAL A 10 9.25 -0.34 -1.19
N GLY A 11 9.48 0.39 -2.28
CA GLY A 11 9.90 -0.14 -3.57
C GLY A 11 8.97 -1.22 -4.16
N ASP A 12 9.54 -2.03 -5.05
CA ASP A 12 8.79 -3.04 -5.78
C ASP A 12 8.27 -4.18 -4.88
N ALA A 13 9.07 -4.62 -3.93
CA ALA A 13 8.69 -5.67 -2.99
C ALA A 13 7.50 -5.25 -2.11
N GLY A 14 7.52 -4.01 -1.60
CA GLY A 14 6.42 -3.46 -0.82
C GLY A 14 5.12 -3.39 -1.62
N ARG A 15 5.19 -2.90 -2.87
CA ARG A 15 4.01 -2.81 -3.76
C ARG A 15 3.36 -4.17 -4.01
N LYS A 16 4.16 -5.18 -4.38
CA LYS A 16 3.67 -6.54 -4.63
C LYS A 16 2.94 -7.11 -3.42
N VAL A 17 3.56 -7.01 -2.24
CA VAL A 17 2.94 -7.49 -1.00
C VAL A 17 1.67 -6.72 -0.66
N ALA A 18 1.67 -5.39 -0.83
CA ALA A 18 0.50 -4.56 -0.56
C ALA A 18 -0.69 -4.97 -1.46
N ILE A 19 -0.48 -5.12 -2.76
CA ILE A 19 -1.51 -5.55 -3.72
C ILE A 19 -2.06 -6.94 -3.33
N ASP A 20 -1.18 -7.88 -3.04
CA ASP A 20 -1.57 -9.26 -2.70
C ASP A 20 -2.35 -9.35 -1.38
N LYS A 21 -1.98 -8.52 -0.38
CA LYS A 21 -2.53 -8.64 0.99
C LYS A 21 -3.71 -7.72 1.26
N LEU A 22 -3.81 -6.56 0.61
CA LEU A 22 -4.92 -5.63 0.87
C LEU A 22 -6.28 -6.27 0.60
N SER A 23 -6.41 -7.06 -0.48
CA SER A 23 -7.64 -7.81 -0.77
C SER A 23 -7.98 -8.79 0.36
N TYR A 24 -7.01 -9.60 0.80
CA TYR A 24 -7.19 -10.52 1.93
C TYR A 24 -7.60 -9.79 3.22
N LEU A 25 -6.94 -8.66 3.53
CA LEU A 25 -7.26 -7.87 4.72
C LEU A 25 -8.67 -7.25 4.62
N LYS A 26 -9.11 -6.86 3.42
CA LYS A 26 -10.45 -6.32 3.21
C LYS A 26 -11.51 -7.36 3.54
N ASP A 27 -11.34 -8.58 3.05
CA ASP A 27 -12.29 -9.68 3.27
C ASP A 27 -12.35 -10.11 4.74
N ASN A 28 -11.20 -10.11 5.45
CA ASN A 28 -11.13 -10.59 6.83
C ASN A 28 -11.50 -9.53 7.88
N TYR A 29 -11.21 -8.25 7.62
CA TYR A 29 -11.38 -7.18 8.61
C TYR A 29 -12.53 -6.21 8.28
N ALA A 30 -13.06 -6.25 7.05
CA ALA A 30 -14.15 -5.40 6.58
C ALA A 30 -13.92 -3.91 6.90
N TYR A 31 -12.75 -3.39 6.50
CA TYR A 31 -12.44 -1.97 6.66
C TYR A 31 -13.15 -1.13 5.59
N ASP A 32 -13.53 0.10 5.96
CA ASP A 32 -14.21 1.04 5.08
C ASP A 32 -13.22 1.83 4.21
N ILE A 33 -12.06 2.16 4.78
CA ILE A 33 -11.02 3.01 4.17
C ILE A 33 -9.65 2.40 4.46
N SER A 34 -8.74 2.45 3.49
CA SER A 34 -7.31 2.17 3.67
C SER A 34 -6.47 3.40 3.36
N ILE A 35 -5.48 3.69 4.21
CA ILE A 35 -4.48 4.75 4.03
C ILE A 35 -3.10 4.09 4.09
N ALA A 36 -2.20 4.42 3.16
CA ALA A 36 -0.85 3.88 3.12
C ALA A 36 0.19 4.99 3.02
N ASN A 37 1.30 4.86 3.76
CA ASN A 37 2.48 5.70 3.51
C ASN A 37 3.23 5.15 2.29
N ILE A 38 3.53 6.02 1.33
CA ILE A 38 4.15 5.68 0.06
C ILE A 38 5.38 6.56 -0.24
N GLU A 39 5.98 7.18 0.78
CA GLU A 39 7.17 8.04 0.60
C GLU A 39 8.39 7.31 0.03
N ASN A 40 8.40 5.97 0.03
CA ASN A 40 9.51 5.12 -0.39
C ASN A 40 9.16 4.22 -1.60
N LEU A 41 8.11 4.58 -2.36
CA LEU A 41 7.56 3.75 -3.44
C LEU A 41 8.52 3.59 -4.64
N ALA A 42 9.29 4.63 -4.96
CA ALA A 42 10.20 4.66 -6.09
C ALA A 42 11.61 4.19 -5.69
N GLY A 43 11.84 2.87 -5.75
CA GLY A 43 13.17 2.31 -5.48
C GLY A 43 13.68 2.57 -4.05
N GLY A 44 12.79 2.88 -3.11
CA GLY A 44 13.12 3.20 -1.72
C GLY A 44 13.24 4.69 -1.40
N PHE A 45 13.03 5.60 -2.35
CA PHE A 45 13.07 7.05 -2.10
C PHE A 45 12.07 7.80 -2.97
N GLY A 46 11.13 8.49 -2.33
CA GLY A 46 10.11 9.29 -2.98
C GLY A 46 9.10 8.47 -3.78
N ILE A 47 8.43 9.19 -4.68
CA ILE A 47 7.41 8.66 -5.59
C ILE A 47 7.63 9.21 -6.99
N THR A 48 7.41 8.34 -7.98
CA THR A 48 7.20 8.76 -9.37
C THR A 48 5.79 8.43 -9.80
N LYS A 49 5.30 9.12 -10.84
CA LYS A 49 4.01 8.82 -11.45
C LYS A 49 3.92 7.37 -11.92
N GLU A 50 4.98 6.88 -12.56
CA GLU A 50 5.09 5.49 -12.99
C GLU A 50 4.95 4.52 -11.82
N THR A 51 5.60 4.79 -10.68
CA THR A 51 5.49 3.88 -9.53
C THR A 51 4.13 3.92 -8.83
N TYR A 52 3.40 5.04 -8.93
CA TYR A 52 2.07 5.23 -8.36
C TYR A 52 0.96 4.62 -9.24
N ASP A 53 1.10 4.71 -10.56
CA ASP A 53 0.12 4.20 -11.52
C ASP A 53 0.27 2.67 -11.77
N ALA A 54 1.36 2.05 -11.29
CA ALA A 54 1.68 0.63 -11.44
C ALA A 54 0.91 -0.28 -10.47
#